data_AF-A0A7S1GFD2-F1
#
_entry.id   AF-A0A7S1GFD2-F1
#
_cell.length_a   1.000
_cell.length_b   1.000
_cell.length_c   1.000
_cell.angle_alpha   90.00
_cell.angle_beta   90.00
_cell.angle_gamma   90.00
#
_symmetry.space_group_name_H-M   'P 1'
#
loop_
_entity.id
_entity.type
_entity.pdbx_description
1 polymer ?
#
loop_
_entity_poly.entity_id
_entity_poly.type
_entity_poly.pdbx_seq_one_letter_code
_entity_poly.pdbx_strand_id
1 'polypeptide(L)'
;AAAGRRVRAAAMPYALHDLIEDCCSGRGRVKASKAKRREVYNEVWVAVNRWILDTFSRGKTVHIPSLARIGWEVVDNYDRGAGGSGYRRQPLFMPTDNFLRSNGMPVKKQPKPPFFTTVDEINFIKLAIKFSEDLTKDQVFSGLRDIAQRLGRVVASGARVELNMSVGKLCAKERKMQFLFDKSVHD
;
A
#
# COMPACT_ATOMS: atom_id res chain seq x y z
N ALA A 1 -45.68 10.12 -15.79
CA ALA A 1 -45.41 9.64 -14.42
C ALA A 1 -43.92 9.37 -14.27
N ALA A 2 -43.29 9.97 -13.26
CA ALA A 2 -41.85 10.05 -13.08
C ALA A 2 -41.24 8.76 -12.51
N ALA A 3 -40.23 8.21 -13.17
CA ALA A 3 -39.32 7.25 -12.56
C ALA A 3 -38.07 8.00 -12.07
N GLY A 4 -38.17 8.54 -10.85
CA GLY A 4 -37.04 9.13 -10.17
C GLY A 4 -35.93 8.09 -9.96
N ARG A 5 -34.82 8.22 -10.69
CA ARG A 5 -33.55 7.55 -10.37
C ARG A 5 -33.15 8.00 -8.97
N ARG A 6 -33.47 7.20 -7.95
CA ARG A 6 -32.83 7.30 -6.63
C ARG A 6 -31.34 7.05 -6.86
N VAL A 7 -30.57 8.13 -6.86
CA VAL A 7 -29.12 8.08 -6.67
C VAL A 7 -28.93 7.45 -5.28
N ARG A 8 -28.60 6.15 -5.23
CA ARG A 8 -28.14 5.54 -3.98
C ARG A 8 -26.95 6.36 -3.52
N ALA A 9 -27.02 6.95 -2.33
CA ALA A 9 -25.85 7.51 -1.67
C ALA A 9 -24.74 6.46 -1.73
N ALA A 10 -23.63 6.77 -2.39
CA ALA A 10 -22.50 5.86 -2.43
C ALA A 10 -22.04 5.66 -0.99
N ALA A 11 -22.05 4.42 -0.50
CA ALA A 11 -21.51 4.10 0.82
C ALA A 11 -20.09 4.67 0.94
N MET A 12 -19.76 5.29 2.07
CA MET A 12 -18.43 5.83 2.30
C MET A 12 -17.38 4.72 2.15
N PRO A 13 -16.24 5.00 1.49
CA PRO A 13 -15.19 4.01 1.32
C PRO A 13 -14.61 3.62 2.69
N TYR A 14 -14.25 2.35 2.83
CA TYR A 14 -13.51 1.83 3.98
C TYR A 14 -12.14 2.52 4.05
N ALA A 15 -11.84 3.12 5.19
CA ALA A 15 -10.68 3.98 5.39
C ALA A 15 -9.74 3.42 6.48
N LEU A 16 -8.65 4.16 6.77
CA LEU A 16 -7.65 3.74 7.74
C LEU A 16 -8.25 3.51 9.14
N HIS A 17 -9.16 4.37 9.58
CA HIS A 17 -9.76 4.25 10.90
C HIS A 17 -10.52 2.92 11.06
N ASP A 18 -11.28 2.50 10.03
CA ASP A 18 -11.95 1.21 9.98
C ASP A 18 -10.94 0.06 10.02
N LEU A 19 -9.86 0.17 9.24
CA LEU A 19 -8.79 -0.84 9.17
C LEU A 19 -8.14 -1.10 10.52
N ILE A 20 -7.78 -0.03 11.22
CA ILE A 20 -7.13 -0.09 12.53
C ILE A 20 -8.09 -0.63 13.58
N GLU A 21 -9.36 -0.20 13.55
CA GLU A 21 -10.40 -0.71 14.44
C GLU A 21 -10.60 -2.21 14.29
N ASP A 22 -10.66 -2.66 13.04
CA ASP A 22 -10.75 -4.07 12.69
C ASP A 22 -9.51 -4.87 13.16
N CYS A 23 -8.33 -4.28 13.11
CA CYS A 23 -7.12 -4.91 13.66
C CYS A 23 -7.20 -5.02 15.20
N CYS A 24 -7.79 -4.03 15.87
CA CYS A 24 -7.96 -4.02 17.33
C CYS A 24 -9.02 -5.03 17.81
N SER A 25 -10.16 -5.13 17.11
CA SER A 25 -11.27 -6.02 17.46
C SER A 25 -10.96 -7.50 17.21
N GLY A 26 -10.03 -7.79 16.30
CA GLY A 26 -9.58 -9.15 16.01
C GLY A 26 -8.57 -9.73 16.99
N ARG A 27 -8.27 -11.03 16.81
CA ARG A 27 -7.10 -11.73 17.40
C ARG A 27 -5.80 -11.27 16.74
N GLY A 28 -5.50 -9.98 16.83
CA GLY A 28 -4.25 -9.41 16.34
C GLY A 28 -3.05 -9.94 17.12
N ARG A 29 -1.90 -9.98 16.46
CA ARG A 29 -0.65 -10.56 16.97
C ARG A 29 0.25 -9.54 17.65
N VAL A 30 -0.11 -8.26 17.58
CA VAL A 30 0.64 -7.17 18.22
C VAL A 30 0.66 -7.37 19.73
N LYS A 31 1.88 -7.44 20.28
CA LYS A 31 2.13 -7.47 21.72
C LYS A 31 1.97 -6.06 22.29
N ALA A 32 0.74 -5.74 22.73
CA ALA A 32 0.41 -4.52 23.43
C ALA A 32 -0.85 -4.73 24.30
N SER A 33 -1.01 -3.92 25.35
CA SER A 33 -2.25 -3.92 26.14
C SER A 33 -3.44 -3.47 25.29
N LYS A 34 -4.67 -3.91 25.62
CA LYS A 34 -5.88 -3.54 24.86
C LYS A 34 -6.02 -2.02 24.68
N ALA A 35 -5.70 -1.24 25.70
CA ALA A 35 -5.75 0.22 25.66
C ALA A 35 -4.76 0.82 24.64
N LYS A 36 -3.56 0.25 24.52
CA LYS A 36 -2.50 0.76 23.64
C LYS A 36 -2.50 0.17 22.23
N ARG A 37 -3.27 -0.88 21.95
CA ARG A 37 -3.24 -1.56 20.63
C ARG A 37 -3.55 -0.60 19.48
N ARG A 38 -4.53 0.29 19.63
CA ARG A 38 -4.90 1.27 18.60
C ARG A 38 -3.75 2.24 18.32
N GLU A 39 -3.10 2.76 19.36
CA GLU A 39 -1.93 3.63 19.25
C GLU A 39 -0.78 2.92 18.52
N VAL A 40 -0.49 1.67 18.90
CA VAL A 40 0.57 0.87 18.26
C VAL A 40 0.28 0.64 16.77
N TYR A 41 -0.93 0.26 16.39
CA TYR A 41 -1.24 0.08 14.96
C TYR A 41 -1.17 1.39 14.17
N ASN A 42 -1.61 2.51 14.75
CA ASN A 42 -1.48 3.82 14.14
C ASN A 42 0.00 4.19 13.94
N GLU A 43 0.83 4.02 14.95
CA GLU A 43 2.26 4.33 14.87
C GLU A 43 2.97 3.41 13.86
N VAL A 44 2.58 2.13 13.77
CA VAL A 44 3.08 1.23 12.72
C VAL A 44 2.75 1.77 11.33
N TRP A 45 1.50 2.20 11.11
CA TRP A 45 1.09 2.79 9.83
C TRP A 45 1.88 4.07 9.50
N VAL A 46 2.06 4.95 10.49
CA VAL A 46 2.83 6.18 10.37
C VAL A 46 4.30 5.89 10.04
N ALA A 47 4.94 4.98 10.78
CA ALA A 47 6.34 4.62 10.56
C ALA A 47 6.59 4.02 9.18
N VAL A 48 5.69 3.15 8.71
CA VAL A 48 5.73 2.61 7.34
C VAL A 48 5.62 3.72 6.31
N ASN A 49 4.70 4.67 6.51
CA ASN A 49 4.49 5.79 5.60
C ASN A 49 5.68 6.76 5.55
N ARG A 50 6.28 7.08 6.71
CA ARG A 50 7.53 7.87 6.80
C ARG A 50 8.67 7.18 6.04
N TRP A 51 8.82 5.85 6.21
CA TRP A 51 9.83 5.09 5.48
C TRP A 51 9.57 5.05 3.96
N ILE A 52 8.31 4.91 3.54
CA ILE A 52 7.94 4.96 2.12
C ILE A 52 8.35 6.32 1.53
N LEU A 53 8.00 7.41 2.20
CA LEU A 53 8.36 8.76 1.76
C LEU A 53 9.88 8.97 1.65
N ASP A 54 10.66 8.58 2.68
CA ASP A 54 12.14 8.61 2.68
C ASP A 54 12.75 7.75 1.56
N THR A 55 12.09 6.66 1.18
CA THR A 55 12.56 5.79 0.09
C THR A 55 12.25 6.40 -1.28
N PHE A 56 11.05 6.95 -1.44
CA PHE A 56 10.62 7.62 -2.66
C PHE A 56 11.44 8.87 -2.96
N SER A 57 11.77 9.67 -1.94
CA SER A 57 12.61 10.87 -2.11
C SER A 57 14.03 10.55 -2.60
N ARG A 58 14.48 9.31 -2.42
CA ARG A 58 15.76 8.79 -2.93
C ARG A 58 15.63 8.14 -4.32
N GLY A 59 14.47 8.24 -4.96
CA GLY A 59 14.19 7.65 -6.28
C GLY A 59 14.16 6.12 -6.29
N LYS A 60 13.91 5.50 -5.14
CA LYS A 60 13.90 4.03 -4.97
C LYS A 60 12.48 3.47 -4.94
N THR A 61 12.38 2.19 -5.22
CA THR A 61 11.12 1.42 -5.12
C THR A 61 11.04 0.76 -3.75
N VAL A 62 9.90 0.84 -3.07
CA VAL A 62 9.67 0.11 -1.81
C VAL A 62 9.18 -1.30 -2.11
N HIS A 63 9.65 -2.28 -1.33
CA HIS A 63 9.12 -3.64 -1.36
C HIS A 63 8.65 -4.07 0.03
N ILE A 64 7.34 -4.36 0.14
CA ILE A 64 6.72 -4.95 1.31
C ILE A 64 6.24 -6.35 0.89
N PRO A 65 6.98 -7.43 1.21
CA PRO A 65 6.67 -8.77 0.71
C PRO A 65 5.24 -9.24 1.02
N SER A 66 4.69 -8.83 2.16
CA SER A 66 3.33 -9.13 2.59
C SER A 66 2.25 -8.29 1.93
N LEU A 67 2.58 -7.37 1.01
CA LEU A 67 1.62 -6.44 0.41
C LEU A 67 1.92 -6.14 -1.06
N ALA A 68 2.96 -5.35 -1.35
CA ALA A 68 3.20 -4.80 -2.70
C ALA A 68 4.63 -4.28 -2.90
N ARG A 69 4.97 -4.06 -4.18
CA ARG A 69 6.00 -3.10 -4.61
C ARG A 69 5.33 -1.79 -5.02
N ILE A 70 5.91 -0.66 -4.58
CA ILE A 70 5.43 0.68 -4.90
C ILE A 70 6.66 1.52 -5.28
N GLY A 71 6.72 2.06 -6.48
CA GLY A 71 7.92 2.79 -6.89
C GLY A 71 7.95 3.10 -8.36
N TRP A 72 9.11 2.91 -8.98
CA TRP A 72 9.40 3.39 -10.32
C TRP A 72 9.80 2.22 -11.22
N GLU A 73 9.06 2.02 -12.30
CA GLU A 73 9.50 1.25 -13.45
C GLU A 73 10.35 2.14 -14.36
N VAL A 74 11.47 1.59 -14.84
CA VAL A 74 12.31 2.22 -15.85
C VAL A 74 11.85 1.71 -17.21
N VAL A 75 11.34 2.62 -18.02
CA VAL A 75 10.80 2.34 -19.36
C VAL A 75 11.70 3.00 -20.40
N ASP A 76 12.01 2.27 -21.46
CA ASP A 76 12.73 2.82 -22.61
C ASP A 76 11.91 3.93 -23.26
N ASN A 77 12.48 5.12 -23.37
CA ASN A 77 11.86 6.24 -24.07
C ASN A 77 12.27 6.14 -25.55
N TYR A 78 11.62 5.25 -26.30
CA TYR A 78 11.78 5.19 -27.75
C TYR A 78 10.95 6.30 -28.39
N ASP A 79 11.46 7.54 -28.34
CA ASP A 79 10.81 8.67 -28.98
C ASP A 79 10.98 8.55 -30.50
N ARG A 80 9.91 8.12 -31.21
CA ARG A 80 9.91 7.76 -32.64
C ARG A 80 10.15 8.94 -33.61
N GLY A 81 10.74 10.05 -33.16
CA GLY A 81 10.97 11.23 -34.01
C GLY A 81 12.09 12.16 -33.58
N ALA A 82 12.69 11.99 -32.40
CA ALA A 82 13.59 12.99 -31.83
C ALA A 82 14.91 12.42 -31.30
N GLY A 83 15.52 11.44 -32.00
CA GLY A 83 16.94 11.07 -31.87
C GLY A 83 17.52 10.74 -30.48
N GLY A 84 16.73 10.76 -29.41
CA GLY A 84 17.19 10.67 -28.03
C GLY A 84 16.85 9.31 -27.44
N SER A 85 17.86 8.47 -27.24
CA SER A 85 17.75 7.28 -26.39
C SER A 85 17.75 7.71 -24.92
N GLY A 86 16.56 7.91 -24.33
CA GLY A 86 16.41 8.20 -22.91
C GLY A 86 15.71 7.07 -22.17
N TYR A 87 15.87 7.03 -20.84
CA TYR A 87 15.02 6.21 -19.97
C TYR A 87 14.05 7.13 -19.23
N ARG A 88 12.78 6.72 -19.16
CA ARG A 88 11.76 7.41 -18.36
C ARG A 88 11.41 6.57 -17.15
N ARG A 89 11.25 7.21 -15.99
CA ARG A 89 10.68 6.57 -14.80
C ARG A 89 9.16 6.75 -14.81
N GLN A 90 8.44 5.65 -14.67
CA GLN A 90 6.98 5.65 -14.55
C GLN A 90 6.59 5.05 -13.20
N PRO A 91 5.71 5.69 -12.43
CA PRO A 91 5.33 5.14 -11.14
C PRO A 91 4.47 3.89 -11.36
N LEU A 92 4.77 2.86 -10.57
CA LEU A 92 4.17 1.55 -10.68
C LEU A 92 3.82 1.03 -9.29
N PHE A 93 2.61 0.51 -9.18
CA PHE A 93 2.12 -0.23 -8.03
C PHE A 93 1.82 -1.67 -8.44
N MET A 94 2.41 -2.62 -7.71
CA MET A 94 2.28 -4.04 -7.97
C MET A 94 2.06 -4.80 -6.66
N PRO A 95 0.82 -5.19 -6.32
CA PRO A 95 0.57 -6.14 -5.25
C PRO A 95 1.38 -7.42 -5.46
N THR A 96 1.88 -8.02 -4.38
CA THR A 96 2.62 -9.29 -4.53
C THR A 96 1.66 -10.41 -4.88
N ASP A 97 2.11 -11.34 -5.73
CA ASP A 97 1.35 -12.55 -6.07
C ASP A 97 0.92 -13.32 -4.83
N ASN A 98 1.78 -13.39 -3.81
CA ASN A 98 1.46 -14.04 -2.55
C ASN A 98 0.32 -13.33 -1.81
N PHE A 99 0.34 -11.99 -1.77
CA PHE A 99 -0.74 -11.21 -1.17
C PHE A 99 -2.07 -11.44 -1.90
N LEU A 100 -2.05 -11.42 -3.23
CA LEU A 100 -3.25 -11.66 -4.05
C LEU A 100 -3.80 -13.09 -3.84
N ARG A 101 -2.96 -14.12 -3.98
CA ARG A 101 -3.37 -15.53 -3.85
C ARG A 101 -3.89 -15.86 -2.45
N SER A 102 -3.20 -15.42 -1.40
CA SER A 102 -3.60 -15.71 -0.01
C SER A 102 -4.94 -15.11 0.39
N ASN A 103 -5.42 -14.11 -0.35
CA ASN A 103 -6.72 -13.46 -0.14
C ASN A 103 -7.73 -13.78 -1.26
N GLY A 104 -7.44 -14.75 -2.14
CA GLY A 104 -8.33 -15.13 -3.23
C GLY A 104 -8.56 -14.04 -4.27
N MET A 105 -7.65 -13.08 -4.43
CA MET A 105 -7.73 -12.05 -5.46
C MET A 105 -7.14 -12.53 -6.80
N PRO A 106 -7.65 -12.00 -7.94
CA PRO A 106 -7.14 -12.39 -9.25
C PRO A 106 -5.69 -11.95 -9.44
N VAL A 107 -4.83 -12.88 -9.88
CA VAL A 107 -3.44 -12.60 -10.25
C VAL A 107 -3.37 -12.39 -11.75
N LYS A 108 -2.90 -11.20 -12.18
CA LYS A 108 -2.60 -10.93 -13.58
C LYS A 108 -1.14 -11.27 -13.85
N LYS A 109 -0.88 -12.30 -14.65
CA LYS A 109 0.47 -12.56 -15.17
C LYS A 109 0.84 -11.45 -16.14
N GLN A 110 1.95 -10.77 -15.87
CA GLN A 110 2.52 -9.83 -16.84
C GLN A 110 3.41 -10.59 -17.82
N PRO A 111 3.32 -10.32 -19.14
CA PRO A 111 4.16 -10.98 -20.15
C PRO A 111 5.66 -10.76 -19.93
N LYS A 112 6.02 -9.57 -19.44
CA LYS A 112 7.39 -9.19 -19.08
C LYS A 112 7.37 -8.62 -17.67
N PRO A 113 8.28 -9.04 -16.77
CA PRO A 113 8.40 -8.40 -15.46
C PRO A 113 8.89 -6.95 -15.64
N PRO A 114 8.35 -6.00 -14.88
CA PRO A 114 8.78 -4.61 -14.92
C PRO A 114 10.22 -4.50 -14.41
N PHE A 115 10.99 -3.58 -15.02
CA PHE A 115 12.34 -3.27 -14.54
C PHE A 115 12.26 -2.12 -13.54
N PHE A 116 12.25 -2.46 -12.25
CA PHE A 116 12.20 -1.44 -11.19
C PHE A 116 13.54 -0.72 -11.03
N THR A 117 13.48 0.52 -10.55
CA THR A 117 14.64 1.17 -9.90
C THR A 117 15.12 0.36 -8.70
N THR A 118 16.24 0.77 -8.08
CA THR A 118 16.76 0.12 -6.87
C THR A 118 15.65 -0.10 -5.85
N VAL A 119 15.47 -1.35 -5.45
CA VAL A 119 14.43 -1.78 -4.53
C VAL A 119 14.97 -1.75 -3.10
N ASP A 120 14.33 -0.97 -2.22
CA ASP A 120 14.57 -0.99 -0.77
C ASP A 120 13.49 -1.90 -0.14
N GLU A 121 13.90 -3.07 0.34
CA GLU A 121 13.01 -3.98 1.04
C GLU A 121 12.82 -3.55 2.50
N ILE A 122 11.62 -3.76 3.01
CA ILE A 122 11.27 -3.35 4.36
C ILE A 122 12.21 -3.98 5.41
N ASN A 123 12.76 -3.14 6.30
CA ASN A 123 13.58 -3.57 7.43
C ASN A 123 12.89 -3.17 8.74
N PHE A 124 12.34 -4.15 9.45
CA PHE A 124 11.55 -3.92 10.68
C PHE A 124 12.35 -3.29 11.82
N ILE A 125 13.66 -3.57 11.91
CA ILE A 125 14.55 -2.94 12.89
C ILE A 125 14.73 -1.46 12.53
N LYS A 126 14.99 -1.17 11.26
CA LYS A 126 15.14 0.22 10.77
C LYS A 126 13.85 1.02 10.98
N LEU A 127 12.68 0.43 10.73
CA LEU A 127 11.40 1.09 10.99
C LEU A 127 11.23 1.43 12.47
N ALA A 128 11.49 0.46 13.36
CA ALA A 128 11.41 0.63 14.81
C ALA A 128 12.33 1.73 15.35
N ILE A 129 13.56 1.84 14.82
CA ILE A 129 14.57 2.76 15.34
C ILE A 129 14.51 4.15 14.68
N LYS A 130 14.35 4.21 13.35
CA LYS A 130 14.48 5.46 12.59
C LYS A 130 13.13 6.15 12.33
N PHE A 131 12.04 5.39 12.24
CA PHE A 131 10.77 5.90 11.70
C PHE A 131 9.61 5.88 12.69
N SER A 132 9.80 5.34 13.89
CA SER A 132 8.84 5.38 14.98
C SER A 132 9.42 5.95 16.26
N GLU A 133 8.54 6.39 17.16
CA GLU A 133 8.94 6.95 18.45
C GLU A 133 9.21 5.86 19.51
N ASP A 134 8.34 4.84 19.61
CA ASP A 134 8.41 3.83 20.68
C ASP A 134 7.95 2.43 20.21
N LEU A 135 8.21 2.07 18.94
CA LEU A 135 7.91 0.71 18.46
C LEU A 135 9.11 -0.21 18.63
N THR A 136 8.83 -1.43 19.04
CA THR A 136 9.75 -2.56 18.92
C THR A 136 9.66 -3.17 17.51
N LYS A 137 10.75 -3.84 17.07
CA LYS A 137 10.77 -4.63 15.83
C LYS A 137 9.57 -5.59 15.72
N ASP A 138 9.24 -6.28 16.82
CA ASP A 138 8.14 -7.25 16.87
C ASP A 138 6.77 -6.60 16.68
N GLN A 139 6.56 -5.40 17.22
CA GLN A 139 5.34 -4.62 17.01
C GLN A 139 5.22 -4.14 15.57
N VAL A 140 6.31 -3.67 14.95
CA VAL A 140 6.30 -3.29 13.52
C VAL A 140 5.96 -4.51 12.65
N PHE A 141 6.64 -5.64 12.87
CA PHE A 141 6.43 -6.86 12.09
C PHE A 141 5.00 -7.39 12.22
N SER A 142 4.52 -7.60 13.45
CA SER A 142 3.17 -8.13 13.70
C SER A 142 2.09 -7.13 13.30
N GLY A 143 2.29 -5.84 13.56
CA GLY A 143 1.37 -4.76 13.23
C GLY A 143 1.16 -4.65 11.73
N LEU A 144 2.23 -4.59 10.95
CA LEU A 144 2.13 -4.49 9.50
C LEU A 144 1.52 -5.76 8.89
N ARG A 145 1.86 -6.94 9.43
CA ARG A 145 1.27 -8.20 8.97
C ARG A 145 -0.23 -8.26 9.22
N ASP A 146 -0.70 -7.83 10.39
CA ASP A 146 -2.12 -7.79 10.71
C ASP A 146 -2.87 -6.78 9.82
N ILE A 147 -2.30 -5.59 9.62
CA ILE A 147 -2.84 -4.56 8.72
C ILE A 147 -2.98 -5.12 7.30
N ALA A 148 -1.92 -5.72 6.75
CA ALA A 148 -1.95 -6.31 5.41
C ALA A 148 -3.00 -7.43 5.31
N GLN A 149 -3.06 -8.34 6.29
CA GLN A 149 -4.06 -9.41 6.31
C GLN A 149 -5.49 -8.88 6.36
N ARG A 150 -5.74 -7.87 7.20
CA ARG A 150 -7.08 -7.28 7.31
C ARG A 150 -7.45 -6.54 6.02
N LEU A 151 -6.53 -5.77 5.46
CA LEU A 151 -6.71 -5.12 4.16
C LEU A 151 -7.05 -6.14 3.07
N GLY A 152 -6.31 -7.24 2.99
CA GLY A 152 -6.55 -8.31 2.01
C GLY A 152 -7.97 -8.89 2.11
N ARG A 153 -8.46 -9.14 3.33
CA ARG A 153 -9.85 -9.61 3.55
C ARG A 153 -10.90 -8.60 3.09
N VAL A 154 -10.70 -7.32 3.41
CA VAL A 154 -11.64 -6.25 3.03
C VAL A 154 -11.67 -6.05 1.52
N VAL A 155 -10.50 -6.07 0.85
CA VAL A 155 -10.46 -5.99 -0.61
C VAL A 155 -11.11 -7.22 -1.26
N ALA A 156 -10.86 -8.41 -0.70
CA ALA A 156 -11.41 -9.67 -1.21
C ALA A 156 -12.93 -9.75 -1.10
N SER A 157 -13.56 -9.09 -0.12
CA SER A 157 -15.02 -8.99 -0.02
C SER A 157 -15.66 -8.12 -1.11
N GLY A 158 -14.85 -7.36 -1.86
CA GLY A 158 -15.31 -6.44 -2.90
C GLY A 158 -15.68 -5.05 -2.37
N ALA A 159 -15.43 -4.78 -1.08
CA ALA A 159 -15.63 -3.45 -0.50
C ALA A 159 -14.80 -2.37 -1.22
N ARG A 160 -15.33 -1.15 -1.27
CA ARG A 160 -14.59 0.02 -1.74
C ARG A 160 -13.66 0.47 -0.62
N VAL A 161 -12.36 0.52 -0.89
CA VAL A 161 -11.31 0.90 0.06
C VAL A 161 -10.59 2.14 -0.45
N GLU A 162 -10.32 3.09 0.45
CA GLU A 162 -9.46 4.25 0.20
C GLU A 162 -8.55 4.50 1.41
N LEU A 163 -7.26 4.20 1.27
CA LEU A 163 -6.25 4.45 2.30
C LEU A 163 -5.27 5.52 1.82
N ASN A 164 -5.17 6.61 2.58
CA ASN A 164 -4.17 7.64 2.33
C ASN A 164 -2.79 7.13 2.76
N MET A 165 -1.80 7.33 1.90
CA MET A 165 -0.39 7.04 2.13
C MET A 165 0.45 8.29 1.82
N SER A 166 1.72 8.31 2.22
CA SER A 166 2.56 9.51 2.08
C SER A 166 2.94 9.90 0.65
N VAL A 167 2.69 9.02 -0.33
CA VAL A 167 3.07 9.24 -1.74
C VAL A 167 1.87 9.06 -2.68
N GLY A 168 0.65 9.02 -2.12
CA GLY A 168 -0.58 8.80 -2.85
C GLY A 168 -1.65 8.08 -2.05
N LYS A 169 -2.60 7.49 -2.76
CA LYS A 169 -3.73 6.77 -2.17
C LYS A 169 -3.81 5.34 -2.70
N LEU A 170 -3.91 4.39 -1.78
CA LEU A 170 -4.26 3.01 -2.13
C LEU A 170 -5.78 2.90 -2.23
N CYS A 171 -6.25 2.57 -3.44
CA CYS A 171 -7.65 2.36 -3.74
C CYS A 171 -7.93 0.91 -4.05
N ALA A 172 -9.10 0.41 -3.64
CA ALA A 172 -9.59 -0.88 -4.11
C ALA A 172 -11.09 -0.85 -4.37
N LYS A 173 -11.51 -1.58 -5.40
CA LYS A 173 -12.92 -1.80 -5.77
C LYS A 173 -13.02 -3.08 -6.57
N GLU A 174 -14.10 -3.85 -6.41
CA GLU A 174 -14.33 -5.08 -7.20
C GLU A 174 -13.14 -6.06 -7.15
N ARG A 175 -12.55 -6.23 -5.96
CA ARG A 175 -11.38 -7.12 -5.70
C ARG A 175 -10.13 -6.77 -6.50
N LYS A 176 -10.03 -5.53 -6.99
CA LYS A 176 -8.86 -4.98 -7.70
C LYS A 176 -8.28 -3.84 -6.89
N MET A 177 -6.95 -3.81 -6.78
CA MET A 177 -6.21 -2.75 -6.12
C MET A 177 -5.54 -1.86 -7.16
N GLN A 178 -5.48 -0.57 -6.86
CA GLN A 178 -4.77 0.44 -7.62
C GLN A 178 -4.14 1.42 -6.65
N PHE A 179 -3.03 2.02 -7.04
CA PHE A 179 -2.44 3.15 -6.34
C PHE A 179 -2.57 4.40 -7.20
N LEU A 180 -3.09 5.47 -6.60
CA LEU A 180 -3.15 6.80 -7.20
C LEU A 180 -1.98 7.59 -6.62
N PHE A 181 -0.91 7.77 -7.40
CA PHE A 181 0.28 8.51 -6.98
C PHE A 181 -0.01 10.01 -6.91
N ASP A 182 0.56 10.69 -5.92
CA ASP A 182 0.46 12.14 -5.81
C ASP A 182 1.26 12.83 -6.92
N LYS A 183 0.74 13.94 -7.46
CA LYS A 183 1.39 14.69 -8.55
C LYS A 183 2.83 15.10 -8.22
N SER A 184 3.09 15.49 -6.98
CA SER A 184 4.42 15.90 -6.48
C SER A 184 5.46 14.80 -6.50
N VAL A 185 5.06 13.55 -6.70
CA VAL A 185 5.98 12.41 -6.82
C VAL A 185 6.53 12.31 -8.25
N HIS A 186 5.88 12.93 -9.25
CA HIS A 186 6.18 12.79 -10.69
C HIS A 186 7.17 13.81 -11.26
N ASP A 187 7.54 14.84 -10.51
CA ASP A 187 8.51 15.88 -10.89
C ASP A 187 9.90 15.57 -10.32
#